data_AF-A0A6N2R1E3-F1
#
_entry.id   AF-A0A6N2R1E3-F1
#
_cell.length_a   1.000
_cell.length_b   1.000
_cell.length_c   1.000
_cell.angle_alpha   90.00
_cell.angle_beta   90.00
_cell.angle_gamma   90.00
#
_symmetry.space_group_name_H-M   'P 1'
#
loop_
_entity.id
_entity.type
_entity.pdbx_description
1 polymer ?
#
loop_
_entity_poly.entity_id
_entity_poly.type
_entity_poly.pdbx_seq_one_letter_code
_entity_poly.pdbx_strand_id
1 'polypeptide(L)'
;MAVKASPEVIRDMEKELLKTAQDLERISSGIQMVLKRSPQWDDEQSMQFMMLMKKIAQLTAQPSQTLRAAAPKLENLAQALDEYGNIRF
;
A
#
# COMPACT_ATOMS: atom_id res chain seq x y z
N MET A 1 5.19 -10.89 26.30
CA MET A 1 5.31 -11.52 24.97
C MET A 1 6.27 -10.66 24.16
N ALA A 2 7.55 -11.03 24.09
CA ALA A 2 8.48 -10.33 23.21
C ALA A 2 8.06 -10.68 21.77
N VAL A 3 7.88 -9.66 20.94
CA VAL A 3 7.65 -9.84 19.51
C VAL A 3 8.81 -10.69 19.00
N LYS A 4 8.58 -11.97 18.68
CA LYS A 4 9.58 -12.88 18.09
C LYS A 4 9.84 -12.56 16.60
N ALA A 5 9.65 -11.31 16.18
CA ALA A 5 10.04 -10.88 14.84
C ALA A 5 11.47 -10.39 14.94
N SER A 6 12.39 -11.06 14.23
CA SER A 6 13.75 -10.56 14.12
C SER A 6 13.76 -9.23 13.33
N PRO A 7 14.77 -8.37 13.51
CA PRO A 7 14.92 -7.14 12.74
C PRO A 7 14.76 -7.35 11.22
N GLU A 8 15.24 -8.48 10.70
CA GLU A 8 15.11 -8.87 9.30
C GLU A 8 13.64 -9.09 8.89
N VAL A 9 12.85 -9.79 9.73
CA VAL A 9 11.41 -10.00 9.48
C VAL A 9 10.68 -8.66 9.46
N ILE A 10 11.08 -7.69 10.29
CA ILE A 10 10.47 -6.36 10.32
C ILE A 10 10.80 -5.55 9.07
N ARG A 11 12.04 -5.63 8.57
CA ARG A 11 12.45 -5.03 7.29
C ARG A 11 11.77 -5.70 6.10
N ASP A 12 11.53 -6.99 6.15
CA ASP A 12 10.79 -7.70 5.09
C ASP A 12 9.31 -7.28 5.09
N MET A 13 8.69 -7.12 6.27
CA MET A 13 7.34 -6.54 6.38
C MET A 13 7.28 -5.11 5.84
N GLU A 14 8.32 -4.29 6.06
CA GLU A 14 8.41 -2.95 5.47
C GLU A 14 8.41 -3.00 3.94
N LYS A 15 9.26 -3.86 3.34
CA LYS A 15 9.33 -4.04 1.88
C LYS A 15 7.99 -4.49 1.29
N GLU A 16 7.33 -5.45 1.93
CA GLU A 16 6.02 -5.93 1.49
C GLU A 16 4.96 -4.84 1.58
N LEU A 17 4.99 -4.03 2.63
CA LEU A 17 4.11 -2.87 2.78
C LEU A 17 4.31 -1.83 1.69
N LEU A 18 5.56 -1.48 1.40
CA LEU A 18 5.90 -0.52 0.35
C LEU A 18 5.50 -1.03 -1.03
N LYS A 19 5.74 -2.31 -1.31
CA LYS A 19 5.31 -2.97 -2.56
C LYS A 19 3.79 -2.94 -2.70
N THR A 20 3.08 -3.29 -1.64
CA THR A 20 1.61 -3.26 -1.62
C THR A 20 1.08 -1.84 -1.85
N ALA A 21 1.67 -0.83 -1.21
CA ALA A 21 1.32 0.56 -1.44
C ALA A 21 1.54 0.98 -2.91
N GLN A 22 2.67 0.59 -3.50
CA GLN A 22 2.99 0.88 -4.91
C GLN A 22 2.02 0.19 -5.88
N ASP A 23 1.65 -1.06 -5.62
CA ASP A 23 0.70 -1.79 -6.44
C ASP A 23 -0.71 -1.19 -6.37
N LEU A 24 -1.13 -0.74 -5.17
CA LEU A 24 -2.39 0.00 -5.00
C LEU A 24 -2.40 1.33 -5.77
N GLU A 25 -1.28 2.07 -5.78
CA GLU A 25 -1.14 3.29 -6.57
C GLU A 25 -1.19 3.03 -8.08
N ARG A 26 -0.54 1.95 -8.55
CA ARG A 26 -0.61 1.54 -9.96
C ARG A 26 -2.03 1.19 -10.38
N ILE A 27 -2.78 0.47 -9.54
CA ILE A 27 -4.19 0.15 -9.79
C ILE A 27 -5.02 1.43 -9.85
N SER A 28 -4.87 2.33 -8.87
CA SER A 28 -5.61 3.60 -8.83
C SER A 28 -5.31 4.48 -10.06
N SER A 29 -4.03 4.59 -10.44
CA SER A 29 -3.58 5.35 -11.61
C SER A 29 -4.07 4.73 -12.92
N GLY A 30 -3.99 3.40 -13.06
CA GLY A 30 -4.50 2.67 -14.22
C GLY A 30 -6.01 2.87 -14.41
N ILE A 31 -6.77 2.82 -13.32
CA ILE A 31 -8.21 3.11 -13.33
C ILE A 31 -8.48 4.55 -13.78
N GLN A 32 -7.77 5.54 -13.22
CA GLN A 32 -7.93 6.94 -13.62
C GLN A 32 -7.59 7.17 -15.10
N MET A 33 -6.59 6.48 -15.62
CA MET A 33 -6.21 6.55 -17.04
C MET A 33 -7.31 6.01 -17.95
N VAL A 34 -7.95 4.89 -17.58
CA VAL A 34 -9.10 4.33 -18.29
C VAL A 34 -10.26 5.31 -18.27
N LEU A 35 -10.60 5.88 -17.10
CA LEU A 35 -11.69 6.86 -16.97
C LEU A 35 -11.47 8.12 -17.82
N LYS A 36 -10.23 8.61 -17.95
CA LYS A 36 -9.90 9.75 -18.81
C LYS A 36 -10.00 9.44 -20.31
N ARG A 37 -9.88 8.17 -20.70
CA ARG A 37 -9.88 7.70 -22.10
C ARG A 37 -11.25 7.21 -22.57
N SER A 38 -12.34 7.43 -21.83
CA SER A 38 -13.69 6.98 -22.20
C SER A 38 -14.58 8.10 -22.78
N PRO A 39 -14.28 8.71 -23.95
CA PRO A 39 -15.10 9.78 -24.50
C PRO A 39 -16.42 9.32 -25.15
N GLN A 40 -16.78 8.02 -25.15
CA GLN A 40 -17.94 7.50 -25.91
C GLN A 40 -18.75 6.41 -25.17
N TRP A 41 -18.63 6.34 -23.86
CA TRP A 41 -19.21 5.26 -23.04
C TRP A 41 -20.51 5.77 -22.38
N ASP A 42 -21.58 5.87 -23.18
CA ASP A 42 -22.87 6.49 -22.79
C ASP A 42 -24.00 5.48 -22.55
N ASP A 43 -23.69 4.18 -22.63
CA ASP A 43 -24.63 3.13 -22.24
C ASP A 43 -24.65 2.90 -20.71
N GLU A 44 -25.76 2.35 -20.22
CA GLU A 44 -25.99 2.14 -18.79
C GLU A 44 -24.95 1.20 -18.14
N GLN A 45 -24.43 0.22 -18.88
CA GLN A 45 -23.44 -0.73 -18.40
C GLN A 45 -22.07 -0.05 -18.23
N SER A 46 -21.72 0.80 -19.18
CA SER A 46 -20.53 1.63 -19.17
C SER A 46 -20.53 2.63 -18.02
N MET A 47 -21.67 3.25 -17.71
CA MET A 47 -21.82 4.11 -16.53
C MET A 47 -21.62 3.35 -15.22
N GLN A 48 -22.21 2.15 -15.09
CA GLN A 48 -22.01 1.28 -13.93
C GLN A 48 -20.54 0.85 -13.78
N PHE A 49 -19.90 0.48 -14.89
CA PHE A 49 -18.48 0.15 -14.90
C PHE A 49 -17.61 1.32 -14.44
N MET A 50 -17.84 2.53 -14.96
CA MET A 50 -17.12 3.73 -14.55
C MET A 50 -17.31 4.04 -13.07
N MET A 51 -18.52 3.87 -12.54
CA MET A 51 -18.82 4.08 -11.12
C MET A 51 -18.09 3.06 -10.24
N LEU A 52 -18.08 1.78 -10.63
CA LEU A 52 -17.33 0.73 -9.93
C LEU A 52 -15.83 1.01 -9.94
N MET A 53 -15.28 1.37 -11.09
CA MET A 53 -13.88 1.73 -11.26
C MET A 53 -13.51 2.91 -10.35
N LYS A 54 -14.31 3.98 -10.34
CA LYS A 54 -14.09 5.15 -9.46
C LYS A 54 -14.12 4.76 -7.98
N LYS A 55 -15.03 3.86 -7.58
CA LYS A 55 -15.10 3.35 -6.20
C LYS A 55 -13.86 2.54 -5.84
N ILE A 56 -13.39 1.67 -6.72
CA ILE A 56 -12.16 0.90 -6.53
C ILE A 56 -10.95 1.84 -6.39
N ALA A 57 -10.82 2.84 -7.26
CA ALA A 57 -9.72 3.80 -7.20
C ALA A 57 -9.67 4.60 -5.88
N GLN A 58 -10.84 4.92 -5.31
CA GLN A 58 -10.93 5.56 -3.99
C GLN A 58 -10.53 4.61 -2.86
N LEU A 59 -11.02 3.37 -2.91
CA LEU A 59 -10.72 2.34 -1.91
C LEU A 59 -9.24 1.93 -1.91
N THR A 60 -8.54 2.04 -3.04
CA THR A 60 -7.10 1.73 -3.14
C THR A 60 -6.20 2.91 -2.77
N ALA A 61 -6.67 4.15 -2.97
CA ALA A 61 -5.89 5.34 -2.65
C ALA A 61 -5.72 5.56 -1.13
N GLN A 62 -6.77 5.35 -0.33
CA GLN A 62 -6.73 5.55 1.13
C GLN A 62 -5.70 4.67 1.86
N PRO A 63 -5.68 3.33 1.67
CA PRO A 63 -4.71 2.48 2.36
C PRO A 63 -3.28 2.77 1.92
N SER A 64 -3.02 3.13 0.65
CA SER A 64 -1.65 3.38 0.15
C SER A 64 -0.87 4.41 1.00
N GLN A 65 -1.53 5.49 1.43
CA GLN A 65 -0.94 6.52 2.28
C GLN A 65 -0.64 6.00 3.68
N THR A 66 -1.58 5.26 4.28
CA THR A 66 -1.41 4.63 5.59
C THR A 66 -0.28 3.62 5.59
N LEU A 67 -0.16 2.80 4.54
CA LEU A 67 0.90 1.81 4.39
C LEU A 67 2.28 2.49 4.25
N ARG A 68 2.38 3.58 3.48
CA ARG A 68 3.61 4.39 3.39
C ARG A 68 3.99 5.05 4.71
N ALA A 69 3.02 5.54 5.47
CA ALA A 69 3.26 6.13 6.78
C ALA A 69 3.66 5.09 7.85
N ALA A 70 3.33 3.81 7.63
CA ALA A 70 3.73 2.71 8.49
C ALA A 70 5.16 2.22 8.22
N ALA A 71 5.64 2.31 6.98
CA ALA A 71 6.99 1.87 6.60
C ALA A 71 8.13 2.43 7.49
N PRO A 72 8.26 3.76 7.72
CA PRO A 72 9.34 4.28 8.57
C PRO A 72 9.19 3.85 10.04
N LYS A 73 7.98 3.52 10.49
CA LYS A 73 7.76 3.02 11.85
C LYS A 73 8.28 1.59 12.01
N LEU A 74 8.23 0.79 10.95
CA LEU A 74 8.79 -0.56 10.93
C LEU A 74 10.32 -0.51 10.87
N GLU A 75 10.90 0.37 10.07
CA GLU A 75 12.37 0.53 10.05
C GLU A 75 12.90 0.99 11.42
N ASN A 76 12.24 1.97 12.07
CA ASN A 76 12.61 2.37 13.43
C ASN A 76 12.49 1.22 14.44
N LEU A 77 11.49 0.35 14.28
CA LEU A 77 11.32 -0.83 15.13
C LEU A 77 12.42 -1.87 14.88
N ALA A 78 12.81 -2.09 13.62
CA ALA A 78 13.92 -2.98 13.28
C ALA A 78 15.24 -2.47 13.88
N GLN A 79 15.51 -1.17 13.78
CA GLN A 79 16.70 -0.54 14.37
C GLN A 79 16.73 -0.67 15.91
N ALA A 80 15.59 -0.41 16.57
CA ALA A 80 15.50 -0.58 18.02
C ALA A 80 15.75 -2.03 18.46
N LEU A 81 15.36 -3.02 17.65
CA LEU A 81 15.66 -4.43 17.92
C LEU A 81 17.12 -4.80 17.64
N ASP A 82 17.74 -4.23 16.61
CA ASP A 82 19.19 -4.39 16.34
C ASP A 82 20.02 -3.86 17.52
N GLU A 83 19.69 -2.67 18.02
CA GLU A 83 20.34 -2.05 19.18
C GLU A 83 20.14 -2.89 20.45
N TYR A 84 18.92 -3.37 20.68
CA TYR A 84 18.62 -4.23 21.83
C TYR A 84 19.35 -5.58 21.77
N GLY A 85 19.47 -6.16 20.58
CA GLY A 85 20.25 -7.37 20.34
C GLY A 85 21.73 -7.16 20.67
N ASN A 86 22.32 -6.04 20.23
CA ASN A 86 23.73 -5.69 20.49
C ASN A 86 24.06 -5.43 21.96
N ILE A 87 23.09 -5.04 22.80
CA ILE A 87 23.33 -4.80 24.24
C ILE A 87 23.31 -6.12 25.05
N ARG A 88 22.67 -7.17 24.53
CA ARG A 88 22.46 -8.44 25.25
C ARG A 88 23.49 -9.54 24.97
N PHE A 89 24.47 -9.29 24.10
CA PHE A 89 25.55 -10.22 23.76
C PHE A 89 26.93 -9.61 23.97
#